data_AF-A0A1S1P9T4-F1
#
_entry.id   AF-A0A1S1P9T4-F1
#
_cell.length_a   1.000
_cell.length_b   1.000
_cell.length_c   1.000
_cell.angle_alpha   90.00
_cell.angle_beta   90.00
_cell.angle_gamma   90.00
#
_symmetry.space_group_name_H-M   'P 1'
#
loop_
_entity.id
_entity.type
_entity.pdbx_description
1 polymer ?
#
loop_
_entity_poly.entity_id
_entity_poly.type
_entity_poly.pdbx_seq_one_letter_code
_entity_poly.pdbx_strand_id
1 'polypeptide(L)'
;MRVAVAYEAEKPLVVEDLDQPAVGPRDVLVRIAASGICHTDLHVINGHSPLPLPIVPGHEACGVVEEVGSEVRRVKVGQRVLAAVSPACGTCWWCVNGMSNHCELGGPVKAAPRFTLADGRTAAAVCGCGTFAEAMVVDEASVVPTNTDLADEELALLGCGVTTGLGAALITAGVTPGSSVAVIGCGGVGQSVIQGARISGAATIIGIDLVPARREASLRVGATHVVDPAEADPVEQVRALTEGRGVDFSFEVVGLPNLMVQAFDMARKQGAVTLVGMPSTSATLTLPAISAIFSGKRLAGSVVGGAQILRDMPRFIRLAETGRLDLGGMVSSRIRLDDINEGIALLDRAEGTRTVII
;
A
#
# COMPACT_ATOMS: atom_id res chain seq x y z
N MET A 1 13.46 13.78 19.59
CA MET A 1 13.48 12.67 18.62
C MET A 1 13.42 13.27 17.23
N ARG A 2 14.13 12.71 16.26
CA ARG A 2 14.14 13.26 14.90
C ARG A 2 12.88 12.87 14.15
N VAL A 3 12.31 13.85 13.43
CA VAL A 3 11.07 13.72 12.66
C VAL A 3 11.21 14.51 11.36
N ALA A 4 10.79 13.94 10.23
CA ALA A 4 10.68 14.64 8.95
C ALA A 4 9.27 15.22 8.78
N VAL A 5 9.18 16.53 8.58
CA VAL A 5 7.92 17.28 8.51
C VAL A 5 7.75 17.90 7.13
N ALA A 6 6.57 17.75 6.53
CA ALA A 6 6.17 18.49 5.35
C ALA A 6 5.44 19.77 5.79
N TYR A 7 6.07 20.92 5.61
CA TYR A 7 5.51 22.22 6.00
C TYR A 7 4.66 22.86 4.90
N GLU A 8 5.10 22.73 3.65
CA GLU A 8 4.51 23.34 2.47
C GLU A 8 4.52 22.32 1.33
N ALA A 9 3.53 22.43 0.42
CA ALA A 9 3.42 21.53 -0.71
C ALA A 9 4.62 21.70 -1.66
N GLU A 10 5.10 20.61 -2.24
CA GLU A 10 6.20 20.56 -3.21
C GLU A 10 7.54 21.10 -2.67
N LYS A 11 7.66 21.29 -1.35
CA LYS A 11 8.91 21.65 -0.69
C LYS A 11 9.59 20.40 -0.10
N PRO A 12 10.93 20.38 -0.01
CA PRO A 12 11.64 19.34 0.71
C PRO A 12 11.15 19.20 2.16
N LEU A 13 11.16 17.99 2.67
CA LEU A 13 10.89 17.72 4.08
C LEU A 13 11.98 18.33 4.95
N VAL A 14 11.57 18.88 6.09
CA VAL A 14 12.47 19.39 7.12
C VAL A 14 12.63 18.32 8.20
N VAL A 15 13.86 17.83 8.39
CA VAL A 15 14.19 16.94 9.51
C VAL A 15 14.54 17.79 10.72
N GLU A 16 13.79 17.65 11.80
CA GLU A 16 13.94 18.44 13.02
C GLU A 16 13.79 17.58 14.28
N ASP A 17 14.32 18.09 15.40
CA ASP A 17 14.15 17.48 16.71
C ASP A 17 12.85 17.96 17.36
N LEU A 18 11.94 17.01 17.61
CA LEU A 18 10.69 17.24 18.32
C LEU A 18 10.65 16.48 19.64
N ASP A 19 9.82 16.96 20.57
CA ASP A 19 9.50 16.20 21.78
C ASP A 19 8.75 14.91 21.41
N GLN A 20 8.93 13.88 22.23
CA GLN A 20 8.19 12.64 22.08
C GLN A 20 6.69 12.92 22.30
N PRO A 21 5.80 12.46 21.40
CA PRO A 21 4.37 12.67 21.57
C PRO A 21 3.84 12.02 22.85
N ALA A 22 2.84 12.67 23.46
CA ALA A 22 2.14 12.11 24.61
C ALA A 22 1.37 10.83 24.21
N VAL A 23 1.45 9.81 25.07
CA VAL A 23 0.72 8.55 24.89
C VAL A 23 -0.66 8.69 25.54
N GLY A 24 -1.71 8.71 24.72
CA GLY A 24 -3.10 8.67 25.20
C GLY A 24 -3.51 7.30 25.75
N PRO A 25 -4.70 7.17 26.35
CA PRO A 25 -5.14 5.93 27.02
C PRO A 25 -5.11 4.69 26.12
N ARG A 26 -5.41 4.83 24.82
CA ARG A 26 -5.43 3.74 23.84
C ARG A 26 -4.26 3.77 22.86
N ASP A 27 -3.33 4.69 23.06
CA ASP A 27 -2.19 4.84 22.17
C ASP A 27 -1.04 3.92 22.57
N VAL A 28 -0.21 3.62 21.58
CA VAL A 28 1.00 2.82 21.67
C VAL A 28 2.13 3.64 21.10
N LEU A 29 3.19 3.82 21.89
CA LEU A 29 4.46 4.37 21.42
C LEU A 29 5.31 3.23 20.86
N VAL A 30 5.74 3.38 19.60
CA VAL A 30 6.57 2.41 18.90
C VAL A 30 7.88 3.07 18.48
N ARG A 31 9.00 2.51 18.94
CA ARG A 31 10.33 2.81 18.39
C ARG A 31 10.42 2.22 17.00
N ILE A 32 10.50 3.07 15.99
CA ILE A 32 10.50 2.63 14.60
C ILE A 32 11.86 2.01 14.28
N ALA A 33 11.83 0.79 13.74
CA ALA A 33 13.02 0.09 13.28
C ALA A 33 13.21 0.23 11.77
N ALA A 34 12.11 0.26 11.02
CA ALA A 34 12.12 0.54 9.59
C ALA A 34 10.84 1.26 9.15
N SER A 35 10.94 2.10 8.13
CA SER A 35 9.80 2.74 7.49
C SER A 35 9.89 2.72 5.96
N GLY A 36 8.84 2.27 5.27
CA GLY A 36 8.73 2.29 3.82
C GLY A 36 8.30 3.65 3.29
N ILE A 37 8.83 4.02 2.11
CA ILE A 37 8.40 5.19 1.36
C ILE A 37 7.41 4.77 0.27
N CYS A 38 6.25 5.43 0.23
CA CYS A 38 5.17 5.08 -0.68
C CYS A 38 4.64 6.30 -1.45
N HIS A 39 4.02 6.07 -2.63
CA HIS A 39 3.45 7.16 -3.45
C HIS A 39 2.37 7.93 -2.70
N THR A 40 1.67 7.29 -1.76
CA THR A 40 0.71 8.00 -0.90
C THR A 40 1.36 9.12 -0.10
N ASP A 41 2.61 8.96 0.36
CA ASP A 41 3.34 10.03 1.03
C ASP A 41 3.66 11.16 0.05
N LEU A 42 4.14 10.84 -1.16
CA LEU A 42 4.42 11.81 -2.21
C LEU A 42 3.17 12.61 -2.62
N HIS A 43 2.00 11.97 -2.72
CA HIS A 43 0.73 12.66 -2.98
C HIS A 43 0.38 13.70 -1.90
N VAL A 44 0.72 13.42 -0.64
CA VAL A 44 0.52 14.37 0.46
C VAL A 44 1.55 15.49 0.41
N ILE A 45 2.82 15.15 0.22
CA ILE A 45 3.95 16.09 0.14
C ILE A 45 3.75 17.08 -1.01
N ASN A 46 3.21 16.63 -2.15
CA ASN A 46 2.96 17.47 -3.32
C ASN A 46 1.61 18.23 -3.23
N GLY A 47 0.87 18.12 -2.12
CA GLY A 47 -0.40 18.84 -1.95
C GLY A 47 -1.56 18.31 -2.81
N HIS A 48 -1.45 17.10 -3.36
CA HIS A 48 -2.52 16.44 -4.12
C HIS A 48 -3.55 15.72 -3.23
N SER A 49 -3.32 15.73 -1.92
CA SER A 49 -4.20 15.17 -0.90
C SER A 49 -5.01 16.27 -0.20
N PRO A 50 -6.26 16.00 0.24
CA PRO A 50 -7.03 16.94 1.04
C PRO A 50 -6.52 17.10 2.48
N LEU A 51 -5.47 16.37 2.88
CA LEU A 51 -4.88 16.47 4.22
C LEU A 51 -4.16 17.83 4.40
N PRO A 52 -4.38 18.53 5.53
CA PRO A 52 -3.76 19.83 5.75
C PRO A 52 -2.26 19.70 6.06
N LEU A 53 -1.47 20.69 5.60
CA LEU A 53 -0.09 20.91 6.01
C LEU A 53 -0.04 21.94 7.17
N PRO A 54 0.92 21.86 8.09
CA PRO A 54 2.03 20.90 8.14
C PRO A 54 1.58 19.49 8.57
N ILE A 55 2.28 18.47 8.08
CA ILE A 55 1.99 17.06 8.39
C ILE A 55 3.28 16.24 8.49
N VAL A 56 3.28 15.19 9.32
CA VAL A 56 4.37 14.20 9.37
C VAL A 56 4.06 13.05 8.40
N PRO A 57 4.83 12.85 7.31
CA PRO A 57 4.59 11.76 6.37
C PRO A 57 5.06 10.39 6.88
N GLY A 58 4.82 9.35 6.07
CA GLY A 58 5.19 7.97 6.34
C GLY A 58 4.08 7.19 7.03
N HIS A 59 3.82 5.97 6.55
CA HIS A 59 2.74 5.13 7.06
C HIS A 59 2.96 3.62 6.94
N GLU A 60 4.18 3.21 6.60
CA GLU A 60 4.57 1.81 6.46
C GLU A 60 5.70 1.55 7.44
N ALA A 61 5.43 0.97 8.62
CA ALA A 61 6.50 0.79 9.61
C ALA A 61 6.37 -0.47 10.43
N CYS A 62 7.50 -0.93 10.94
CA CYS A 62 7.55 -1.87 12.05
C CYS A 62 8.54 -1.36 13.11
N GLY A 63 8.43 -1.92 14.30
CA GLY A 63 9.24 -1.48 15.42
C GLY A 63 8.91 -2.21 16.70
N VAL A 64 9.44 -1.69 17.82
CA VAL A 64 9.26 -2.25 19.15
C VAL A 64 8.43 -1.30 20.01
N VAL A 65 7.45 -1.83 20.72
CA VAL A 65 6.62 -1.06 21.65
C VAL A 65 7.46 -0.61 22.85
N GLU A 66 7.52 0.70 23.09
CA GLU A 66 8.24 1.30 24.23
C GLU A 66 7.31 1.69 25.36
N GLU A 67 6.10 2.16 25.04
CA GLU A 67 5.10 2.61 26.02
C GLU A 67 3.69 2.28 25.51
N VAL A 68 2.77 1.99 26.45
CA VAL A 68 1.36 1.74 26.14
C VAL A 68 0.48 2.54 27.09
N GLY A 69 -0.61 3.08 26.55
CA GLY A 69 -1.65 3.71 27.34
C GLY A 69 -2.38 2.75 28.30
N SER A 70 -3.05 3.31 29.30
CA SER A 70 -3.73 2.55 30.37
C SER A 70 -4.87 1.63 29.90
N GLU A 71 -5.45 1.91 28.74
CA GLU A 71 -6.55 1.17 28.13
C GLU A 71 -6.10 0.24 27.00
N VAL A 72 -4.82 0.23 26.63
CA VAL A 72 -4.29 -0.70 25.63
C VAL A 72 -4.44 -2.14 26.10
N ARG A 73 -4.92 -3.01 25.23
CA ARG A 73 -5.07 -4.45 25.48
C ARG A 73 -4.43 -5.32 24.41
N ARG A 74 -4.13 -4.76 23.23
CA ARG A 74 -3.61 -5.53 22.09
C ARG A 74 -2.14 -5.93 22.21
N VAL A 75 -1.31 -5.04 22.75
CA VAL A 75 0.15 -5.18 22.77
C VAL A 75 0.72 -4.78 24.12
N LYS A 76 1.97 -5.18 24.39
CA LYS A 76 2.74 -4.81 25.59
C LYS A 76 4.13 -4.30 25.22
N VAL A 77 4.74 -3.56 26.13
CA VAL A 77 6.13 -3.08 26.03
C VAL A 77 7.07 -4.24 25.70
N GLY A 78 8.02 -3.99 24.78
CA GLY A 78 8.99 -4.96 24.28
C GLY A 78 8.49 -5.84 23.14
N GLN A 79 7.21 -5.77 22.75
CA GLN A 79 6.73 -6.51 21.58
C GLN A 79 7.09 -5.83 20.27
N ARG A 80 7.47 -6.64 19.28
CA ARG A 80 7.59 -6.20 17.90
C ARG A 80 6.19 -6.07 17.29
N VAL A 81 5.98 -4.99 16.55
CA VAL A 81 4.70 -4.66 15.93
C VAL A 81 4.89 -4.16 14.50
N LEU A 82 3.85 -4.37 13.70
CA LEU A 82 3.68 -3.81 12.36
C LEU A 82 2.56 -2.77 12.40
N ALA A 83 2.81 -1.58 11.85
CA ALA A 83 1.80 -0.55 11.64
C ALA A 83 0.88 -0.91 10.47
N ALA A 84 -0.40 -0.56 10.58
CA ALA A 84 -1.39 -0.74 9.52
C ALA A 84 -2.08 0.58 9.18
N VAL A 85 -2.15 0.91 7.89
CA VAL A 85 -2.82 2.12 7.40
C VAL A 85 -4.32 2.17 7.65
N SER A 86 -4.94 1.02 7.93
CA SER A 86 -6.35 0.94 8.33
C SER A 86 -6.41 0.37 9.75
N PRO A 87 -6.97 1.12 10.72
CA PRO A 87 -7.20 0.58 12.04
C PRO A 87 -8.12 -0.65 11.98
N ALA A 88 -7.99 -1.58 12.92
CA ALA A 88 -8.86 -2.73 13.06
C ALA A 88 -9.29 -2.88 14.52
N CYS A 89 -10.35 -2.18 14.92
CA CYS A 89 -10.80 -2.16 16.32
C CYS A 89 -11.32 -3.52 16.81
N GLY A 90 -11.78 -4.38 15.88
CA GLY A 90 -12.29 -5.72 16.20
C GLY A 90 -13.71 -5.75 16.76
N THR A 91 -14.37 -4.59 16.92
CA THR A 91 -15.66 -4.48 17.62
C THR A 91 -16.74 -3.73 16.84
N CYS A 92 -16.38 -2.85 15.90
CA CYS A 92 -17.37 -2.14 15.07
C CYS A 92 -18.04 -3.08 14.06
N TRP A 93 -19.18 -2.65 13.49
CA TRP A 93 -19.95 -3.44 12.54
C TRP A 93 -19.10 -3.94 11.36
N TRP A 94 -18.25 -3.08 10.78
CA TRP A 94 -17.35 -3.47 9.70
C TRP A 94 -16.35 -4.53 10.13
N CYS A 95 -15.69 -4.36 11.29
CA CYS A 95 -14.69 -5.31 11.76
C CYS A 95 -15.30 -6.69 12.05
N VAL A 96 -16.46 -6.77 12.72
CA VAL A 96 -17.07 -8.05 13.08
C VAL A 96 -17.66 -8.79 11.87
N ASN A 97 -17.95 -8.08 10.78
CA ASN A 97 -18.39 -8.67 9.51
C ASN A 97 -17.23 -8.93 8.53
N GLY A 98 -15.98 -8.91 9.01
CA GLY A 98 -14.83 -9.21 8.16
C GLY A 98 -14.59 -8.15 7.09
N MET A 99 -14.73 -6.87 7.45
CA MET A 99 -14.43 -5.68 6.64
C MET A 99 -13.59 -4.65 7.42
N SER A 100 -12.58 -5.10 8.16
CA SER A 100 -11.74 -4.21 8.99
C SER A 100 -11.01 -3.12 8.20
N ASN A 101 -10.80 -3.30 6.89
CA ASN A 101 -10.31 -2.25 6.01
C ASN A 101 -11.20 -0.99 5.98
N HIS A 102 -12.47 -1.11 6.41
CA HIS A 102 -13.44 -0.01 6.58
C HIS A 102 -13.79 0.30 8.05
N CYS A 103 -12.88 0.00 8.99
CA CYS A 103 -13.10 0.26 10.41
C CYS A 103 -13.56 1.70 10.70
N GLU A 104 -14.50 1.86 11.63
CA GLU A 104 -15.06 3.17 12.01
C GLU A 104 -14.03 4.09 12.68
N LEU A 105 -12.98 3.51 13.29
CA LEU A 105 -11.85 4.27 13.82
C LEU A 105 -10.98 4.89 12.72
N GLY A 106 -11.19 4.54 11.44
CA GLY A 106 -10.41 5.05 10.33
C GLY A 106 -10.37 6.57 10.26
N GLY A 107 -11.52 7.25 10.35
CA GLY A 107 -11.56 8.72 10.37
C GLY A 107 -10.89 9.32 11.61
N PRO A 108 -11.36 9.00 12.83
CA PRO A 108 -10.82 9.54 14.07
C PRO A 108 -9.31 9.33 14.24
N VAL A 109 -8.80 8.11 13.97
CA VAL A 109 -7.37 7.79 14.17
C VAL A 109 -6.49 8.51 13.15
N LYS A 110 -6.94 8.65 11.89
CA LYS A 110 -6.17 9.33 10.84
C LYS A 110 -6.17 10.84 10.99
N ALA A 111 -7.23 11.42 11.56
CA ALA A 111 -7.35 12.85 11.78
C ALA A 111 -6.71 13.33 13.10
N ALA A 112 -6.37 12.40 14.01
CA ALA A 112 -5.78 12.75 15.30
C ALA A 112 -4.44 13.47 15.11
N PRO A 113 -4.24 14.64 15.74
CA PRO A 113 -2.93 15.26 15.80
C PRO A 113 -1.99 14.35 16.59
N ARG A 114 -0.81 14.06 16.03
CA ARG A 114 0.17 13.15 16.63
C ARG A 114 1.44 13.86 17.06
N PHE A 115 1.70 15.06 16.56
CA PHE A 115 2.95 15.76 16.81
C PHE A 115 2.68 17.22 17.21
N THR A 116 3.50 17.74 18.10
CA THR A 116 3.65 19.18 18.37
C THR A 116 4.96 19.62 17.72
N LEU A 117 4.88 20.55 16.79
CA LEU A 117 6.03 21.06 16.04
C LEU A 117 6.82 22.08 16.87
N ALA A 118 8.05 22.39 16.45
CA ALA A 118 8.94 23.31 17.15
C ALA A 118 8.36 24.73 17.30
N ASP A 119 7.46 25.13 16.41
CA ASP A 119 6.75 26.42 16.46
C ASP A 119 5.43 26.38 17.25
N GLY A 120 5.12 25.28 17.91
CA GLY A 120 3.94 25.07 18.74
C GLY A 120 2.68 24.67 17.98
N ARG A 121 2.71 24.57 16.64
CA ARG A 121 1.58 24.01 15.87
C ARG A 121 1.41 22.52 16.16
N THR A 122 0.17 22.03 16.07
CA THR A 122 -0.09 20.59 16.06
C THR A 122 -0.11 20.09 14.63
N ALA A 123 0.44 18.90 14.40
CA ALA A 123 0.46 18.24 13.10
C ALA A 123 -0.18 16.86 13.19
N ALA A 124 -1.01 16.56 12.20
CA ALA A 124 -1.48 15.21 11.95
C ALA A 124 -0.34 14.36 11.34
N ALA A 125 -0.63 13.10 11.14
CA ALA A 125 0.29 12.12 10.57
C ALA A 125 -0.37 11.41 9.40
N VAL A 126 0.38 11.08 8.35
CA VAL A 126 -0.18 10.31 7.23
C VAL A 126 -0.69 8.95 7.75
N CYS A 127 -1.97 8.67 7.46
CA CYS A 127 -2.73 7.54 8.00
C CYS A 127 -2.73 7.44 9.54
N GLY A 128 -2.46 8.54 10.26
CA GLY A 128 -2.32 8.55 11.72
C GLY A 128 -1.04 7.89 12.24
N CYS A 129 -0.08 7.55 11.36
CA CYS A 129 1.15 6.81 11.72
C CYS A 129 2.37 7.75 11.82
N GLY A 130 2.72 8.47 10.75
CA GLY A 130 3.79 9.48 10.78
C GLY A 130 5.17 8.87 11.00
N THR A 131 5.52 7.93 10.12
CA THR A 131 6.64 7.01 10.36
C THR A 131 7.98 7.49 9.81
N PHE A 132 8.04 8.68 9.20
CA PHE A 132 9.31 9.33 8.91
C PHE A 132 9.84 10.01 10.18
N ALA A 133 10.05 9.21 11.21
CA ALA A 133 10.40 9.61 12.57
C ALA A 133 11.13 8.46 13.28
N GLU A 134 11.83 8.78 14.37
CA GLU A 134 12.46 7.75 15.21
C GLU A 134 11.45 6.98 16.07
N ALA A 135 10.28 7.55 16.34
CA ALA A 135 9.17 6.88 17.02
C ALA A 135 7.82 7.43 16.53
N MET A 136 6.78 6.60 16.62
CA MET A 136 5.39 6.99 16.38
C MET A 136 4.51 6.70 17.59
N VAL A 137 3.47 7.50 17.76
CA VAL A 137 2.36 7.23 18.69
C VAL A 137 1.09 7.03 17.88
N VAL A 138 0.47 5.87 18.03
CA VAL A 138 -0.72 5.49 17.27
C VAL A 138 -1.70 4.69 18.12
N ASP A 139 -3.00 4.75 17.79
CA ASP A 139 -4.02 3.92 18.44
C ASP A 139 -3.69 2.41 18.29
N GLU A 140 -3.92 1.63 19.36
CA GLU A 140 -3.66 0.19 19.37
C GLU A 140 -4.35 -0.57 18.21
N ALA A 141 -5.44 -0.03 17.66
CA ALA A 141 -6.15 -0.62 16.53
C ALA A 141 -5.32 -0.60 15.23
N SER A 142 -4.31 0.27 15.12
CA SER A 142 -3.45 0.40 13.95
C SER A 142 -2.14 -0.37 14.06
N VAL A 143 -1.96 -1.19 15.10
CA VAL A 143 -0.79 -2.06 15.24
C VAL A 143 -1.17 -3.52 15.27
N VAL A 144 -0.37 -4.35 14.62
CA VAL A 144 -0.48 -5.81 14.63
C VAL A 144 0.75 -6.36 15.34
N PRO A 145 0.62 -7.11 16.45
CA PRO A 145 1.77 -7.77 17.06
C PRO A 145 2.34 -8.82 16.10
N THR A 146 3.66 -8.86 16.01
CA THR A 146 4.36 -9.79 15.13
C THR A 146 5.32 -10.66 15.93
N ASN A 147 5.45 -11.91 15.51
CA ASN A 147 6.43 -12.86 16.03
C ASN A 147 7.05 -13.55 14.82
N THR A 148 8.13 -12.97 14.31
CA THR A 148 8.75 -13.36 13.04
C THR A 148 10.20 -12.92 13.03
N ASP A 149 11.03 -13.65 12.30
CA ASP A 149 12.45 -13.37 12.07
C ASP A 149 12.70 -12.60 10.76
N LEU A 150 11.64 -12.20 10.04
CA LEU A 150 11.77 -11.33 8.88
C LEU A 150 12.50 -10.03 9.24
N ALA A 151 13.32 -9.53 8.32
CA ALA A 151 14.03 -8.28 8.52
C ALA A 151 13.05 -7.10 8.69
N ASP A 152 13.43 -6.05 9.42
CA ASP A 152 12.55 -4.91 9.68
C ASP A 152 12.14 -4.21 8.38
N GLU A 153 13.06 -4.07 7.44
CA GLU A 153 12.77 -3.45 6.15
C GLU A 153 11.77 -4.24 5.30
N GLU A 154 11.67 -5.55 5.48
CA GLU A 154 10.69 -6.41 4.81
C GLU A 154 9.33 -6.29 5.50
N LEU A 155 9.35 -6.37 6.83
CA LEU A 155 8.14 -6.34 7.64
C LEU A 155 7.39 -5.01 7.47
N ALA A 156 8.10 -3.88 7.45
CA ALA A 156 7.52 -2.56 7.26
C ALA A 156 6.67 -2.44 5.98
N LEU A 157 7.03 -3.14 4.90
CA LEU A 157 6.32 -3.07 3.61
C LEU A 157 4.89 -3.61 3.68
N LEU A 158 4.60 -4.48 4.65
CA LEU A 158 3.26 -5.04 4.84
C LEU A 158 2.26 -4.00 5.33
N GLY A 159 2.69 -2.85 5.87
CA GLY A 159 1.80 -1.85 6.45
C GLY A 159 0.84 -1.18 5.46
N CYS A 160 1.18 -1.15 4.16
CA CYS A 160 0.34 -0.56 3.12
C CYS A 160 0.44 -1.28 1.77
N GLY A 161 1.47 -0.98 0.97
CA GLY A 161 1.48 -1.33 -0.45
C GLY A 161 1.43 -2.83 -0.72
N VAL A 162 2.14 -3.63 0.08
CA VAL A 162 2.16 -5.09 -0.07
C VAL A 162 0.82 -5.71 0.32
N THR A 163 0.26 -5.33 1.46
CA THR A 163 -1.08 -5.79 1.90
C THR A 163 -2.15 -5.42 0.88
N THR A 164 -2.05 -4.21 0.31
CA THR A 164 -2.97 -3.75 -0.74
C THR A 164 -2.90 -4.63 -1.98
N GLY A 165 -1.72 -4.86 -2.53
CA GLY A 165 -1.58 -5.64 -3.76
C GLY A 165 -1.90 -7.14 -3.56
N LEU A 166 -1.40 -7.76 -2.49
CA LEU A 166 -1.71 -9.17 -2.19
C LEU A 166 -3.20 -9.35 -1.94
N GLY A 167 -3.80 -8.48 -1.12
CA GLY A 167 -5.23 -8.52 -0.83
C GLY A 167 -6.06 -8.31 -2.10
N ALA A 168 -5.66 -7.38 -2.98
CA ALA A 168 -6.39 -7.15 -4.22
C ALA A 168 -6.49 -8.44 -5.05
N ALA A 169 -5.39 -9.19 -5.21
CA ALA A 169 -5.39 -10.46 -5.93
C ALA A 169 -6.10 -11.59 -5.18
N LEU A 170 -5.77 -11.80 -3.91
CA LEU A 170 -6.21 -12.96 -3.12
C LEU A 170 -7.66 -12.83 -2.60
N ILE A 171 -8.09 -11.61 -2.29
CA ILE A 171 -9.31 -11.32 -1.53
C ILE A 171 -10.32 -10.56 -2.39
N THR A 172 -9.96 -9.39 -2.91
CA THR A 172 -10.92 -8.54 -3.65
C THR A 172 -11.32 -9.19 -4.97
N ALA A 173 -10.33 -9.54 -5.79
CA ALA A 173 -10.57 -10.21 -7.07
C ALA A 173 -10.89 -11.70 -6.88
N GLY A 174 -10.22 -12.34 -5.92
CA GLY A 174 -10.29 -13.79 -5.74
C GLY A 174 -9.73 -14.54 -6.95
N VAL A 175 -8.49 -14.20 -7.35
CA VAL A 175 -7.80 -14.86 -8.47
C VAL A 175 -7.82 -16.37 -8.26
N THR A 176 -8.20 -17.12 -9.30
CA THR A 176 -8.33 -18.57 -9.23
C THR A 176 -7.19 -19.30 -9.94
N PRO A 177 -6.88 -20.54 -9.55
CA PRO A 177 -5.90 -21.36 -10.26
C PRO A 177 -6.24 -21.50 -11.75
N GLY A 178 -5.21 -21.44 -12.60
CA GLY A 178 -5.34 -21.57 -14.06
C GLY A 178 -5.84 -20.31 -14.78
N SER A 179 -6.20 -19.25 -14.05
CA SER A 179 -6.71 -18.01 -14.63
C SER A 179 -5.62 -17.14 -15.29
N SER A 180 -6.07 -16.16 -16.07
CA SER A 180 -5.23 -15.12 -16.69
C SER A 180 -5.42 -13.76 -15.99
N VAL A 181 -4.31 -13.05 -15.80
CA VAL A 181 -4.25 -11.79 -15.04
C VAL A 181 -3.50 -10.72 -15.82
N ALA A 182 -4.04 -9.49 -15.89
CA ALA A 182 -3.31 -8.30 -16.34
C ALA A 182 -3.17 -7.29 -15.18
N VAL A 183 -1.98 -6.71 -15.02
CA VAL A 183 -1.69 -5.71 -13.98
C VAL A 183 -1.13 -4.45 -14.65
N ILE A 184 -1.91 -3.37 -14.64
CA ILE A 184 -1.47 -2.05 -15.11
C ILE A 184 -0.79 -1.30 -13.97
N GLY A 185 0.49 -0.98 -14.17
CA GLY A 185 1.37 -0.39 -13.17
C GLY A 185 2.13 -1.46 -12.39
N CYS A 186 3.46 -1.47 -12.51
CA CYS A 186 4.36 -2.45 -11.92
C CYS A 186 5.28 -1.83 -10.84
N GLY A 187 4.78 -0.82 -10.11
CA GLY A 187 5.41 -0.33 -8.87
C GLY A 187 5.19 -1.28 -7.69
N GLY A 188 5.52 -0.88 -6.46
CA GLY A 188 5.45 -1.76 -5.27
C GLY A 188 4.11 -2.48 -5.07
N VAL A 189 2.97 -1.79 -5.27
CA VAL A 189 1.64 -2.41 -5.20
C VAL A 189 1.42 -3.38 -6.36
N GLY A 190 1.80 -3.00 -7.59
CA GLY A 190 1.68 -3.84 -8.78
C GLY A 190 2.50 -5.13 -8.69
N GLN A 191 3.75 -5.03 -8.24
CA GLN A 191 4.60 -6.19 -7.94
C GLN A 191 3.92 -7.12 -6.92
N SER A 192 3.24 -6.54 -5.91
CA SER A 192 2.50 -7.29 -4.90
C SER A 192 1.24 -7.98 -5.47
N VAL A 193 0.54 -7.35 -6.42
CA VAL A 193 -0.57 -7.99 -7.17
C VAL A 193 -0.06 -9.16 -7.99
N ILE A 194 1.07 -9.00 -8.69
CA ILE A 194 1.70 -10.05 -9.50
C ILE A 194 2.07 -11.26 -8.62
N GLN A 195 2.72 -11.01 -7.47
CA GLN A 195 3.01 -12.06 -6.49
C GLN A 195 1.75 -12.73 -5.96
N GLY A 196 0.71 -11.95 -5.64
CA GLY A 196 -0.60 -12.46 -5.22
C GLY A 196 -1.23 -13.37 -6.27
N ALA A 197 -1.22 -12.97 -7.55
CA ALA A 197 -1.71 -13.77 -8.67
C ALA A 197 -0.94 -15.09 -8.84
N ARG A 198 0.40 -15.04 -8.71
CA ARG A 198 1.25 -16.25 -8.70
C ARG A 198 0.90 -17.16 -7.53
N ILE A 199 0.74 -16.61 -6.32
CA ILE A 199 0.39 -17.37 -5.11
C ILE A 199 -0.99 -18.04 -5.27
N SER A 200 -1.94 -17.37 -5.93
CA SER A 200 -3.25 -17.92 -6.29
C SER A 200 -3.22 -18.99 -7.39
N GLY A 201 -2.07 -19.19 -8.06
CA GLY A 201 -1.92 -20.17 -9.13
C GLY A 201 -2.44 -19.74 -10.49
N ALA A 202 -2.48 -18.43 -10.79
CA ALA A 202 -2.77 -17.96 -12.15
C ALA A 202 -1.75 -18.53 -13.15
N ALA A 203 -2.22 -18.96 -14.32
CA ALA A 203 -1.39 -19.57 -15.37
C ALA A 203 -0.73 -18.53 -16.26
N THR A 204 -1.41 -17.40 -16.49
CA THR A 204 -0.88 -16.28 -17.28
C THR A 204 -0.97 -15.01 -16.45
N ILE A 205 0.16 -14.37 -16.22
CA ILE A 205 0.26 -13.11 -15.48
C ILE A 205 1.02 -12.12 -16.35
N ILE A 206 0.39 -11.01 -16.71
CA ILE A 206 0.89 -9.99 -17.64
C ILE A 206 1.11 -8.70 -16.86
N GLY A 207 2.37 -8.28 -16.72
CA GLY A 207 2.73 -6.99 -16.13
C GLY A 207 2.84 -5.89 -17.21
N ILE A 208 2.20 -4.75 -16.98
CA ILE A 208 2.14 -3.64 -17.95
C ILE A 208 2.71 -2.40 -17.30
N ASP A 209 3.82 -1.87 -17.81
CA ASP A 209 4.45 -0.65 -17.29
C ASP A 209 5.33 0.00 -18.37
N LEU A 210 5.43 1.33 -18.34
CA LEU A 210 6.29 2.11 -19.24
C LEU A 210 7.78 1.88 -18.95
N VAL A 211 8.14 1.66 -17.68
CA VAL A 211 9.54 1.55 -17.26
C VAL A 211 10.07 0.14 -17.52
N PRO A 212 11.09 -0.05 -18.37
CA PRO A 212 11.63 -1.38 -18.69
C PRO A 212 12.09 -2.15 -17.45
N ALA A 213 12.79 -1.49 -16.53
CA ALA A 213 13.27 -2.12 -15.29
C ALA A 213 12.15 -2.67 -14.41
N ARG A 214 10.96 -2.04 -14.41
CA ARG A 214 9.78 -2.53 -13.67
C ARG A 214 9.16 -3.76 -14.33
N ARG A 215 9.14 -3.80 -15.67
CA ARG A 215 8.75 -5.00 -16.41
C ARG A 215 9.70 -6.16 -16.13
N GLU A 216 11.01 -5.93 -16.16
CA GLU A 216 11.99 -6.95 -15.80
C GLU A 216 11.84 -7.44 -14.35
N ALA A 217 11.55 -6.53 -13.41
CA ALA A 217 11.23 -6.89 -12.03
C ALA A 217 9.98 -7.77 -11.91
N SER A 218 8.93 -7.46 -12.68
CA SER A 218 7.70 -8.24 -12.72
C SER A 218 7.95 -9.71 -13.07
N LEU A 219 8.84 -9.99 -14.01
CA LEU A 219 9.19 -11.37 -14.38
C LEU A 219 9.81 -12.15 -13.21
N ARG A 220 10.64 -11.50 -12.40
CA ARG A 220 11.30 -12.13 -11.24
C ARG A 220 10.30 -12.53 -10.15
N VAL A 221 9.21 -11.78 -10.01
CA VAL A 221 8.23 -12.00 -8.94
C VAL A 221 6.98 -12.75 -9.39
N GLY A 222 6.93 -13.23 -10.63
CA GLY A 222 5.90 -14.17 -11.09
C GLY A 222 5.14 -13.78 -12.34
N ALA A 223 5.39 -12.61 -12.95
CA ALA A 223 4.83 -12.33 -14.25
C ALA A 223 5.38 -13.33 -15.27
N THR A 224 4.48 -13.86 -16.08
CA THR A 224 4.82 -14.78 -17.19
C THR A 224 5.12 -14.02 -18.48
N HIS A 225 4.56 -12.82 -18.60
CA HIS A 225 4.68 -11.95 -19.75
C HIS A 225 4.74 -10.50 -19.26
N VAL A 226 5.29 -9.63 -20.10
CA VAL A 226 5.28 -8.18 -19.89
C VAL A 226 4.91 -7.47 -21.18
N VAL A 227 4.28 -6.30 -21.04
CA VAL A 227 3.81 -5.48 -22.16
C VAL A 227 4.37 -4.07 -22.02
N ASP A 228 4.96 -3.56 -23.09
CA ASP A 228 5.26 -2.14 -23.23
C ASP A 228 4.02 -1.40 -23.77
N PRO A 229 3.39 -0.52 -22.99
CA PRO A 229 2.28 0.27 -23.51
C PRO A 229 2.72 1.35 -24.53
N ALA A 230 4.02 1.60 -24.71
CA ALA A 230 4.54 2.54 -25.70
C ALA A 230 4.75 1.93 -27.09
N GLU A 231 4.87 0.61 -27.20
CA GLU A 231 5.12 -0.06 -28.49
C GLU A 231 3.84 -0.23 -29.32
N ALA A 232 2.69 -0.50 -28.67
CA ALA A 232 1.39 -0.67 -29.30
C ALA A 232 0.26 -0.53 -28.28
N ASP A 233 -1.00 -0.59 -28.72
CA ASP A 233 -2.16 -0.60 -27.82
C ASP A 233 -2.06 -1.77 -26.81
N PRO A 234 -1.92 -1.48 -25.50
CA PRO A 234 -1.75 -2.53 -24.50
C PRO A 234 -2.98 -3.44 -24.39
N VAL A 235 -4.19 -2.99 -24.75
CA VAL A 235 -5.39 -3.84 -24.73
C VAL A 235 -5.28 -4.95 -25.79
N GLU A 236 -4.84 -4.59 -26.99
CA GLU A 236 -4.67 -5.55 -28.09
C GLU A 236 -3.48 -6.49 -27.84
N GLN A 237 -2.39 -6.00 -27.24
CA GLN A 237 -1.29 -6.85 -26.81
C GLN A 237 -1.73 -7.89 -25.76
N VAL A 238 -2.52 -7.49 -24.76
CA VAL A 238 -3.09 -8.41 -23.77
C VAL A 238 -4.02 -9.43 -24.43
N ARG A 239 -4.85 -9.00 -25.40
CA ARG A 239 -5.71 -9.91 -26.17
C ARG A 239 -4.91 -10.93 -26.97
N ALA A 240 -3.81 -10.52 -27.61
CA ALA A 240 -2.94 -11.43 -28.34
C ALA A 240 -2.38 -12.54 -27.44
N LEU A 241 -2.01 -12.19 -26.19
CA LEU A 241 -1.53 -13.14 -25.17
C LEU A 241 -2.65 -14.01 -24.54
N THR A 242 -3.92 -13.74 -24.85
CA THR A 242 -5.09 -14.40 -24.26
C THR A 242 -6.05 -14.93 -25.32
N GLU A 243 -5.53 -15.29 -26.50
CA GLU A 243 -6.29 -15.85 -27.64
C GLU A 243 -7.49 -14.97 -28.04
N GLY A 244 -7.31 -13.65 -27.97
CA GLY A 244 -8.31 -12.64 -28.33
C GLY A 244 -9.40 -12.42 -27.28
N ARG A 245 -9.44 -13.19 -26.18
CA ARG A 245 -10.53 -13.13 -25.20
C ARG A 245 -10.41 -11.96 -24.23
N GLY A 246 -9.18 -11.56 -23.89
CA GLY A 246 -8.89 -10.76 -22.70
C GLY A 246 -8.68 -11.62 -21.45
N VAL A 247 -8.24 -11.00 -20.36
CA VAL A 247 -7.89 -11.68 -19.10
C VAL A 247 -9.11 -11.97 -18.22
N ASP A 248 -9.03 -13.00 -17.39
CA ASP A 248 -10.03 -13.31 -16.38
C ASP A 248 -10.10 -12.23 -15.30
N PHE A 249 -8.94 -11.69 -14.91
CA PHE A 249 -8.80 -10.64 -13.91
C PHE A 249 -7.90 -9.51 -14.41
N SER A 250 -8.37 -8.27 -14.37
CA SER A 250 -7.53 -7.09 -14.62
C SER A 250 -7.42 -6.23 -13.36
N PHE A 251 -6.25 -5.64 -13.18
CA PHE A 251 -5.93 -4.76 -12.06
C PHE A 251 -5.41 -3.44 -12.59
N GLU A 252 -6.01 -2.34 -12.13
CA GLU A 252 -5.51 -0.99 -12.35
C GLU A 252 -4.86 -0.50 -11.06
N VAL A 253 -3.55 -0.21 -11.09
CA VAL A 253 -2.73 0.04 -9.90
C VAL A 253 -1.96 1.37 -9.99
N VAL A 254 -2.41 2.29 -10.84
CA VAL A 254 -1.79 3.61 -11.06
C VAL A 254 -2.68 4.73 -10.53
N GLY A 255 -3.98 4.68 -10.81
CA GLY A 255 -4.97 5.68 -10.39
C GLY A 255 -5.40 6.64 -11.50
N LEU A 256 -5.16 6.31 -12.77
CA LEU A 256 -5.56 7.18 -13.88
C LEU A 256 -6.86 6.67 -14.53
N PRO A 257 -7.91 7.52 -14.70
CA PRO A 257 -9.20 7.07 -15.23
C PRO A 257 -9.13 6.38 -16.60
N ASN A 258 -8.27 6.85 -17.50
CA ASN A 258 -8.07 6.21 -18.80
C ASN A 258 -7.48 4.79 -18.65
N LEU A 259 -6.60 4.57 -17.68
CA LEU A 259 -6.06 3.23 -17.38
C LEU A 259 -7.10 2.33 -16.71
N MET A 260 -8.04 2.90 -15.95
CA MET A 260 -9.19 2.15 -15.39
C MET A 260 -10.11 1.65 -16.50
N VAL A 261 -10.33 2.47 -17.55
CA VAL A 261 -11.06 2.04 -18.76
C VAL A 261 -10.27 0.96 -19.50
N GLN A 262 -8.95 1.11 -19.66
CA GLN A 262 -8.13 0.06 -20.28
C GLN A 262 -8.18 -1.27 -19.50
N ALA A 263 -8.12 -1.23 -18.17
CA ALA A 263 -8.31 -2.43 -17.35
C ALA A 263 -9.68 -3.07 -17.59
N PHE A 264 -10.73 -2.25 -17.72
CA PHE A 264 -12.04 -2.74 -18.12
C PHE A 264 -12.00 -3.41 -19.50
N ASP A 265 -11.36 -2.82 -20.50
CA ASP A 265 -11.30 -3.35 -21.87
C ASP A 265 -10.40 -4.58 -22.05
N MET A 266 -9.38 -4.73 -21.20
CA MET A 266 -8.51 -5.90 -21.12
C MET A 266 -9.20 -7.13 -20.53
N ALA A 267 -10.17 -6.94 -19.63
CA ALA A 267 -10.92 -8.05 -19.06
C ALA A 267 -11.83 -8.70 -20.13
N ARG A 268 -11.91 -10.03 -20.12
CA ARG A 268 -12.86 -10.76 -20.96
C ARG A 268 -14.31 -10.52 -20.53
N LYS A 269 -15.27 -10.92 -21.36
CA LYS A 269 -16.68 -11.00 -20.94
C LYS A 269 -16.80 -11.87 -19.69
N GLN A 270 -17.60 -11.42 -18.72
CA GLN A 270 -17.72 -12.00 -17.37
C GLN A 270 -16.42 -12.05 -16.54
N GLY A 271 -15.37 -11.34 -16.95
CA GLY A 271 -14.16 -11.15 -16.16
C GLY A 271 -14.36 -10.18 -14.99
N ALA A 272 -13.34 -10.07 -14.15
CA ALA A 272 -13.32 -9.13 -13.02
C ALA A 272 -12.26 -8.03 -13.23
N VAL A 273 -12.64 -6.81 -12.88
CA VAL A 273 -11.82 -5.60 -12.97
C VAL A 273 -11.69 -5.03 -11.56
N THR A 274 -10.46 -4.93 -11.07
CA THR A 274 -10.14 -4.46 -9.73
C THR A 274 -9.39 -3.15 -9.81
N LEU A 275 -9.99 -2.08 -9.27
CA LEU A 275 -9.41 -0.76 -9.21
C LEU A 275 -8.69 -0.57 -7.87
N VAL A 276 -7.38 -0.37 -7.92
CA VAL A 276 -6.49 -0.29 -6.76
C VAL A 276 -5.81 1.08 -6.67
N GLY A 277 -5.42 1.63 -7.83
CA GLY A 277 -4.75 2.93 -7.90
C GLY A 277 -5.61 4.07 -7.36
N MET A 278 -4.97 5.08 -6.78
CA MET A 278 -5.66 6.22 -6.17
C MET A 278 -5.75 7.37 -7.18
N PRO A 279 -6.96 7.72 -7.67
CA PRO A 279 -7.12 8.86 -8.56
C PRO A 279 -7.14 10.19 -7.80
N SER A 280 -7.08 11.31 -8.53
CA SER A 280 -7.36 12.62 -7.95
C SER A 280 -8.82 12.70 -7.47
N THR A 281 -9.08 13.56 -6.49
CA THR A 281 -10.41 13.68 -5.86
C THR A 281 -11.53 14.14 -6.81
N SER A 282 -11.18 14.79 -7.92
CA SER A 282 -12.10 15.25 -8.97
C SER A 282 -12.23 14.29 -10.15
N ALA A 283 -11.46 13.20 -10.18
CA ALA A 283 -11.45 12.28 -11.29
C ALA A 283 -12.78 11.53 -11.42
N THR A 284 -13.19 11.25 -12.67
CA THR A 284 -14.39 10.47 -12.98
C THR A 284 -14.04 9.27 -13.86
N LEU A 285 -14.59 8.11 -13.53
CA LEU A 285 -14.55 6.92 -14.38
C LEU A 285 -15.81 6.88 -15.27
N THR A 286 -15.61 6.92 -16.58
CA THR A 286 -16.68 6.85 -17.57
C THR A 286 -16.55 5.58 -18.40
N LEU A 287 -17.60 4.77 -18.44
CA LEU A 287 -17.65 3.53 -19.23
C LEU A 287 -18.79 3.59 -20.26
N PRO A 288 -18.61 3.05 -21.48
CA PRO A 288 -19.71 2.93 -22.44
C PRO A 288 -20.81 2.01 -21.89
N ALA A 289 -22.01 2.56 -21.66
CA ALA A 289 -23.09 1.87 -20.93
C ALA A 289 -23.50 0.52 -21.55
N ILE A 290 -23.58 0.44 -22.89
CA ILE A 290 -23.87 -0.81 -23.59
C ILE A 290 -22.79 -1.86 -23.32
N SER A 291 -21.50 -1.47 -23.35
CA SER A 291 -20.39 -2.38 -23.04
C SER A 291 -20.42 -2.81 -21.56
N ALA A 292 -20.68 -1.87 -20.64
CA ALA A 292 -20.79 -2.14 -19.22
C ALA A 292 -21.88 -3.17 -18.89
N ILE A 293 -23.07 -3.02 -19.50
CA ILE A 293 -24.21 -3.91 -19.27
C ILE A 293 -23.98 -5.28 -19.94
N PHE A 294 -23.67 -5.31 -21.24
CA PHE A 294 -23.68 -6.55 -22.02
C PHE A 294 -22.37 -7.35 -21.93
N SER A 295 -21.31 -6.81 -21.35
CA SER A 295 -20.08 -7.58 -21.09
C SER A 295 -20.20 -8.51 -19.87
N GLY A 296 -21.13 -8.24 -18.94
CA GLY A 296 -21.31 -9.00 -17.71
C GLY A 296 -20.09 -8.96 -16.77
N LYS A 297 -19.17 -8.00 -16.95
CA LYS A 297 -17.97 -7.85 -16.14
C LYS A 297 -18.31 -7.40 -14.72
N ARG A 298 -17.51 -7.84 -13.75
CA ARG A 298 -17.57 -7.33 -12.36
C ARG A 298 -16.52 -6.23 -12.21
N LEU A 299 -16.92 -5.08 -11.67
CA LEU A 299 -16.02 -3.97 -11.35
C LEU A 299 -16.04 -3.74 -9.84
N ALA A 300 -14.89 -3.72 -9.19
CA ALA A 300 -14.77 -3.48 -7.76
C ALA A 300 -13.57 -2.57 -7.44
N GLY A 301 -13.74 -1.68 -6.46
CA GLY A 301 -12.62 -0.98 -5.83
C GLY A 301 -11.97 -1.84 -4.75
N SER A 302 -10.69 -1.63 -4.47
CA SER A 302 -9.92 -2.43 -3.50
C SER A 302 -9.21 -1.54 -2.46
N VAL A 303 -9.93 -1.20 -1.40
CA VAL A 303 -9.35 -0.44 -0.27
C VAL A 303 -8.50 -1.37 0.59
N VAL A 304 -7.18 -1.14 0.63
CA VAL A 304 -6.20 -1.97 1.35
C VAL A 304 -6.31 -3.45 0.95
N GLY A 305 -6.59 -3.71 -0.33
CA GLY A 305 -6.73 -5.07 -0.84
C GLY A 305 -8.00 -5.81 -0.36
N GLY A 306 -8.92 -5.14 0.35
CA GLY A 306 -10.01 -5.82 1.08
C GLY A 306 -9.52 -6.61 2.30
N ALA A 307 -8.27 -6.39 2.73
CA ALA A 307 -7.64 -7.18 3.76
C ALA A 307 -8.32 -7.03 5.13
N GLN A 308 -8.43 -8.15 5.82
CA GLN A 308 -8.74 -8.22 7.24
C GLN A 308 -7.45 -8.12 8.02
N ILE A 309 -7.09 -6.92 8.44
CA ILE A 309 -5.75 -6.55 8.95
C ILE A 309 -5.20 -7.57 9.95
N LEU A 310 -5.97 -7.86 11.00
CA LEU A 310 -5.55 -8.79 12.07
C LEU A 310 -5.45 -10.25 11.64
N ARG A 311 -6.11 -10.64 10.55
CA ARG A 311 -6.11 -12.00 10.00
C ARG A 311 -5.05 -12.17 8.92
N ASP A 312 -4.97 -11.21 8.02
CA ASP A 312 -4.28 -11.32 6.74
C ASP A 312 -2.83 -10.87 6.82
N MET A 313 -2.49 -9.84 7.60
CA MET A 313 -1.07 -9.49 7.81
C MET A 313 -0.27 -10.67 8.40
N PRO A 314 -0.73 -11.37 9.46
CA PRO A 314 -0.05 -12.58 9.92
C PRO A 314 0.02 -13.71 8.88
N ARG A 315 -0.95 -13.80 7.95
CA ARG A 315 -0.91 -14.77 6.85
C ARG A 315 0.15 -14.38 5.82
N PHE A 316 0.27 -13.10 5.50
CA PHE A 316 1.26 -12.59 4.54
C PHE A 316 2.68 -12.71 5.10
N ILE A 317 2.88 -12.49 6.41
CA ILE A 317 4.14 -12.81 7.11
C ILE A 317 4.52 -14.28 6.87
N ARG A 318 3.60 -15.23 7.10
CA ARG A 318 3.89 -16.66 6.85
C ARG A 318 4.19 -17.00 5.39
N LEU A 319 3.57 -16.29 4.43
CA LEU A 319 3.91 -16.46 3.02
C LEU A 319 5.34 -15.99 2.73
N ALA A 320 5.80 -14.92 3.40
CA ALA A 320 7.18 -14.47 3.28
C ALA A 320 8.16 -15.43 3.95
N GLU A 321 7.87 -15.88 5.17
CA GLU A 321 8.70 -16.86 5.90
C GLU A 321 8.87 -18.19 5.14
N THR A 322 7.89 -18.57 4.33
CA THR A 322 7.93 -19.79 3.50
C THR A 322 8.46 -19.54 2.08
N GLY A 323 8.97 -18.33 1.80
CA GLY A 323 9.53 -17.96 0.49
C GLY A 323 8.50 -17.86 -0.64
N ARG A 324 7.20 -17.86 -0.33
CA ARG A 324 6.11 -17.73 -1.32
C ARG A 324 5.83 -16.28 -1.69
N LEU A 325 6.12 -15.36 -0.78
CA LEU A 325 6.10 -13.92 -0.96
C LEU A 325 7.53 -13.38 -0.83
N ASP A 326 8.04 -12.77 -1.88
CA ASP A 326 9.36 -12.14 -1.89
C ASP A 326 9.21 -10.68 -1.43
N LEU A 327 9.57 -10.40 -0.18
CA LEU A 327 9.64 -9.04 0.37
C LEU A 327 11.04 -8.45 0.21
N GLY A 328 12.08 -9.25 0.45
CA GLY A 328 13.47 -8.81 0.36
C GLY A 328 13.87 -8.31 -1.03
N GLY A 329 13.44 -9.02 -2.09
CA GLY A 329 13.65 -8.61 -3.47
C GLY A 329 12.89 -7.35 -3.88
N MET A 330 11.91 -6.90 -3.09
CA MET A 330 11.23 -5.61 -3.30
C MET A 330 12.01 -4.43 -2.73
N VAL A 331 12.89 -4.65 -1.75
CA VAL A 331 13.69 -3.58 -1.13
C VAL A 331 14.88 -3.24 -2.05
N SER A 332 14.71 -2.18 -2.84
CA SER A 332 15.72 -1.72 -3.80
C SER A 332 16.69 -0.70 -3.21
N SER A 333 16.30 0.02 -2.16
CA SER A 333 17.14 1.03 -1.53
C SER A 333 16.90 1.08 -0.02
N ARG A 334 17.99 1.30 0.73
CA ARG A 334 18.00 1.51 2.18
C ARG A 334 18.66 2.86 2.43
N ILE A 335 17.98 3.75 3.15
CA ILE A 335 18.44 5.10 3.43
C ILE A 335 18.31 5.41 4.92
N ARG A 336 18.98 6.46 5.39
CA ARG A 336 18.74 7.00 6.73
C ARG A 336 17.64 8.04 6.67
N LEU A 337 17.05 8.38 7.83
CA LEU A 337 16.05 9.46 7.92
C LEU A 337 16.62 10.80 7.42
N ASP A 338 17.91 11.06 7.63
CA ASP A 338 18.58 12.28 7.17
C ASP A 338 18.59 12.40 5.62
N ASP A 339 18.48 11.27 4.92
CA ASP A 339 18.48 11.18 3.46
C ASP A 339 17.05 11.13 2.86
N ILE A 340 16.01 11.40 3.67
CA ILE A 340 14.61 11.20 3.29
C ILE A 340 14.23 11.89 1.97
N ASN A 341 14.75 13.10 1.74
CA ASN A 341 14.47 13.85 0.51
C ASN A 341 15.01 13.14 -0.75
N GLU A 342 16.15 12.46 -0.68
CA GLU A 342 16.63 11.62 -1.78
C GLU A 342 15.74 10.38 -1.95
N GLY A 343 15.28 9.79 -0.84
CA GLY A 343 14.30 8.70 -0.87
C GLY A 343 13.01 9.06 -1.61
N ILE A 344 12.49 10.27 -1.37
CA ILE A 344 11.32 10.82 -2.07
C ILE A 344 11.64 11.08 -3.55
N ALA A 345 12.82 11.62 -3.87
CA ALA A 345 13.23 11.87 -5.24
C ALA A 345 13.39 10.59 -6.07
N LEU A 346 13.93 9.52 -5.48
CA LEU A 346 14.01 8.19 -6.12
C LEU A 346 12.61 7.68 -6.51
N LEU A 347 11.64 7.84 -5.60
CA LEU A 347 10.27 7.44 -5.84
C LEU A 347 9.64 8.21 -7.00
N ASP A 348 9.81 9.53 -7.02
CA ASP A 348 9.27 10.43 -8.04
C ASP A 348 9.83 10.13 -9.44
N ARG A 349 11.13 9.79 -9.52
CA ARG A 349 11.78 9.32 -10.77
C ARG A 349 11.43 7.88 -11.15
N ALA A 350 10.55 7.22 -10.40
CA ALA A 350 10.14 5.84 -10.61
C ALA A 350 11.30 4.82 -10.54
N GLU A 351 12.40 5.17 -9.84
CA GLU A 351 13.60 4.35 -9.69
C GLU A 351 13.43 3.32 -8.56
N GLY A 352 13.73 2.05 -8.86
CA GLY A 352 13.58 0.96 -7.90
C GLY A 352 12.13 0.51 -7.69
N THR A 353 11.92 -0.29 -6.65
CA THR A 353 10.61 -0.86 -6.28
C THR A 353 10.15 -0.33 -4.93
N ARG A 354 11.00 -0.44 -3.89
CA ARG A 354 10.75 0.09 -2.54
C ARG A 354 12.02 0.68 -1.96
N THR A 355 11.91 1.90 -1.44
CA THR A 355 12.93 2.53 -0.61
C THR A 355 12.47 2.43 0.84
N VAL A 356 13.39 2.05 1.72
CA VAL A 356 13.12 1.88 3.15
C VAL A 356 14.12 2.70 3.96
N ILE A 357 13.61 3.37 4.98
CA ILE A 357 14.36 4.10 6.00
C ILE A 357 14.74 3.09 7.09
N ILE A 358 16.02 3.02 7.43
CA ILE A 358 16.59 2.21 8.52
C ILE A 358 17.64 2.99 9.31
#